data_AF-A0A177NNY6-F1
#
_entry.id   AF-A0A177NNY6-F1
#
_cell.length_a   1.000
_cell.length_b   1.000
_cell.length_c   1.000
_cell.angle_alpha   90.00
_cell.angle_beta   90.00
_cell.angle_gamma   90.00
#
_symmetry.space_group_name_H-M   'P 1'
#
loop_
_entity.id
_entity.type
_entity.pdbx_description
1 polymer ?
#
loop_
_entity_poly.entity_id
_entity_poly.type
_entity_poly.pdbx_seq_one_letter_code
_entity_poly.pdbx_strand_id
1 'polypeptide(L)'
;METRNIKFKKDKILDCGVQLLMEKGYHSSGLNEILGAAKIPKGSFYYYFDSKEQFAVEVIWHYIEPFITRLATELSVHQNDGLQALKSYYAGLINEVESTNFKGGCLLGNLIGEIGDTSEACRKALLDAISRYTNLQQEALLRGQNHGSVRTDRSAKSMADLLSNSWQGALLRMKVEQSIEPLNAVFKDLLDDYFKA
;
A
#
# COMPACT_ATOMS: atom_id res chain seq x y z
N MET A 1 27.47 -10.27 10.35
CA MET A 1 26.43 -10.96 11.16
C MET A 1 25.60 -9.97 11.98
N GLU A 2 26.24 -8.97 12.59
CA GLU A 2 25.61 -7.94 13.44
C GLU A 2 24.62 -7.04 12.69
N THR A 3 24.97 -6.54 11.50
CA THR A 3 24.08 -5.72 10.64
C THR A 3 22.78 -6.45 10.25
N ARG A 4 22.85 -7.78 10.04
CA ARG A 4 21.67 -8.61 9.73
C ARG A 4 20.74 -8.76 10.94
N ASN A 5 21.31 -8.84 12.14
CA ASN A 5 20.56 -8.91 13.40
C ASN A 5 19.91 -7.54 13.74
N ILE A 6 20.63 -6.44 13.49
CA ILE A 6 20.11 -5.07 13.63
C ILE A 6 18.91 -4.84 12.71
N LYS A 7 19.04 -5.20 11.42
CA LYS A 7 17.94 -5.07 10.45
C LYS A 7 16.72 -5.90 10.88
N PHE A 8 16.91 -7.16 11.26
CA PHE A 8 15.83 -8.03 11.72
C PHE A 8 15.07 -7.48 12.94
N LYS A 9 15.79 -6.85 13.89
CA LYS A 9 15.14 -6.21 15.04
C LYS A 9 14.37 -4.96 14.63
N LYS A 10 14.92 -4.14 13.73
CA LYS A 10 14.25 -2.96 13.20
C LYS A 10 12.96 -3.32 12.46
N ASP A 11 13.02 -4.31 11.57
CA ASP A 11 11.86 -4.78 10.80
C ASP A 11 10.73 -5.26 11.74
N LYS A 12 11.07 -5.97 12.83
CA LYS A 12 10.07 -6.36 13.85
C LYS A 12 9.41 -5.17 14.54
N ILE A 13 10.14 -4.11 14.82
CA ILE A 13 9.58 -2.90 15.43
C ILE A 13 8.65 -2.21 14.43
N LEU A 14 9.02 -2.20 13.15
CA LEU A 14 8.19 -1.66 12.07
C LEU A 14 6.93 -2.50 11.85
N ASP A 15 7.00 -3.84 11.91
CA ASP A 15 5.83 -4.73 11.83
C ASP A 15 4.83 -4.41 12.96
N CYS A 16 5.31 -4.27 14.20
CA CYS A 16 4.48 -3.85 15.32
C CYS A 16 3.91 -2.43 15.09
N GLY A 17 4.69 -1.54 14.49
CA GLY A 17 4.25 -0.22 14.08
C GLY A 17 3.09 -0.25 13.09
N VAL A 18 3.21 -1.05 12.03
CA VAL A 18 2.15 -1.24 11.03
C VAL A 18 0.86 -1.69 11.72
N GLN A 19 0.94 -2.73 12.56
CA GLN A 19 -0.24 -3.26 13.27
C GLN A 19 -0.87 -2.20 14.17
N LEU A 20 -0.09 -1.55 15.02
CA LEU A 20 -0.58 -0.57 15.98
C LEU A 20 -1.21 0.65 15.27
N LEU A 21 -0.56 1.15 14.22
CA LEU A 21 -1.07 2.30 13.44
C LEU A 21 -2.30 1.93 12.62
N MET A 22 -2.42 0.71 12.11
CA MET A 22 -3.65 0.24 11.45
C MET A 22 -4.83 0.16 12.42
N GLU A 23 -4.60 -0.25 13.67
CA GLU A 23 -5.65 -0.47 14.68
C GLU A 23 -6.09 0.81 15.39
N LYS A 24 -5.13 1.67 15.79
CA LYS A 24 -5.38 2.82 16.66
C LYS A 24 -5.18 4.17 15.97
N GLY A 25 -4.52 4.20 14.83
CA GLY A 25 -4.08 5.45 14.19
C GLY A 25 -2.80 6.02 14.82
N TYR A 26 -2.23 7.02 14.17
CA TYR A 26 -0.99 7.68 14.60
C TYR A 26 -1.18 8.49 15.87
N HIS A 27 -2.21 9.31 15.97
CA HIS A 27 -2.38 10.23 17.12
C HIS A 27 -2.67 9.47 18.41
N SER A 28 -3.49 8.41 18.33
CA SER A 28 -3.84 7.58 19.48
C SER A 28 -2.71 6.66 19.94
N SER A 29 -1.73 6.37 19.08
CA SER A 29 -0.63 5.44 19.39
C SER A 29 0.52 6.16 20.09
N GLY A 30 0.57 6.11 21.41
CA GLY A 30 1.65 6.72 22.19
C GLY A 30 3.01 6.04 21.99
N LEU A 31 4.13 6.75 22.21
CA LEU A 31 5.47 6.14 22.15
C LEU A 31 5.58 4.92 23.08
N ASN A 32 5.06 5.03 24.31
CA ASN A 32 5.10 3.91 25.27
C ASN A 32 4.30 2.69 24.79
N GLU A 33 3.22 2.88 24.04
CA GLU A 33 2.46 1.78 23.46
C GLU A 33 3.25 1.11 22.33
N ILE A 34 3.93 1.89 21.47
CA ILE A 34 4.83 1.35 20.44
C ILE A 34 5.93 0.51 21.10
N LEU A 35 6.57 1.03 22.14
CA LEU A 35 7.62 0.33 22.90
C LEU A 35 7.09 -0.98 23.52
N GLY A 36 5.89 -0.92 24.12
CA GLY A 36 5.23 -2.06 24.73
C GLY A 36 4.86 -3.14 23.71
N ALA A 37 4.28 -2.74 22.57
CA ALA A 37 3.91 -3.64 21.48
C ALA A 37 5.14 -4.34 20.88
N ALA A 38 6.22 -3.58 20.63
CA ALA A 38 7.48 -4.10 20.12
C ALA A 38 8.34 -4.82 21.17
N LYS A 39 7.95 -4.76 22.46
CA LYS A 39 8.68 -5.33 23.61
C LYS A 39 10.14 -4.87 23.67
N ILE A 40 10.38 -3.57 23.44
CA ILE A 40 11.71 -2.95 23.47
C ILE A 40 11.80 -1.85 24.53
N PRO A 41 12.99 -1.62 25.12
CA PRO A 41 13.19 -0.46 25.99
C PRO A 41 13.26 0.83 25.16
N LYS A 42 12.92 1.97 25.79
CA LYS A 42 12.94 3.29 25.16
C LYS A 42 14.29 3.63 24.50
N GLY A 43 15.41 3.26 25.14
CA GLY A 43 16.75 3.47 24.58
C GLY A 43 16.98 2.73 23.25
N SER A 44 16.41 1.54 23.08
CA SER A 44 16.50 0.80 21.81
C SER A 44 15.69 1.45 20.71
N PHE A 45 14.56 2.08 21.01
CA PHE A 45 13.80 2.81 19.99
C PHE A 45 14.61 3.96 19.41
N TYR A 46 15.20 4.79 20.26
CA TYR A 46 16.03 5.92 19.81
C TYR A 46 17.36 5.51 19.19
N TYR A 47 17.76 4.24 19.31
CA TYR A 47 18.86 3.70 18.53
C TYR A 47 18.45 3.48 17.04
N TYR A 48 17.17 3.22 16.77
CA TYR A 48 16.68 2.95 15.42
C TYR A 48 15.97 4.14 14.76
N PHE A 49 15.31 4.99 15.56
CA PHE A 49 14.44 6.08 15.09
C PHE A 49 14.65 7.33 15.92
N ASP A 50 14.94 8.45 15.26
CA ASP A 50 15.22 9.73 15.95
C ASP A 50 13.97 10.32 16.64
N SER A 51 12.78 10.01 16.12
CA SER A 51 11.51 10.48 16.67
C SER A 51 10.35 9.54 16.30
N LYS A 52 9.19 9.74 16.93
CA LYS A 52 7.94 9.04 16.54
C LYS A 52 7.54 9.38 15.10
N GLU A 53 7.81 10.60 14.66
CA GLU A 53 7.53 11.04 13.29
C GLU A 53 8.43 10.31 12.28
N GLN A 54 9.74 10.22 12.55
CA GLN A 54 10.66 9.45 11.70
C GLN A 54 10.34 7.95 11.71
N PHE A 55 9.93 7.41 12.86
CA PHE A 55 9.39 6.05 12.92
C PHE A 55 8.17 5.87 12.01
N ALA A 56 7.23 6.81 12.00
CA ALA A 56 6.06 6.72 11.11
C ALA A 56 6.44 6.82 9.62
N VAL A 57 7.41 7.67 9.25
CA VAL A 57 7.98 7.71 7.90
C VAL A 57 8.52 6.34 7.50
N GLU A 58 9.27 5.68 8.38
CA GLU A 58 9.79 4.35 8.09
C GLU A 58 8.70 3.27 8.04
N VAL A 59 7.66 3.37 8.88
CA VAL A 59 6.50 2.47 8.83
C VAL A 59 5.74 2.61 7.51
N ILE A 60 5.59 3.83 6.97
CA ILE A 60 4.97 4.07 5.65
C ILE A 60 5.71 3.27 4.56
N TRP A 61 7.04 3.37 4.53
CA TRP A 61 7.86 2.65 3.56
C TRP A 61 7.84 1.14 3.79
N HIS A 62 8.00 0.70 5.03
CA HIS A 62 7.94 -0.72 5.40
C HIS A 62 6.62 -1.36 4.98
N TYR A 63 5.51 -0.63 5.12
CA TYR A 63 4.20 -1.09 4.70
C TYR A 63 4.04 -1.19 3.17
N ILE A 64 4.46 -0.17 2.41
CA ILE A 64 4.16 -0.10 0.96
C ILE A 64 5.12 -0.92 0.09
N GLU A 65 6.37 -1.11 0.51
CA GLU A 65 7.40 -1.79 -0.29
C GLU A 65 7.03 -3.22 -0.72
N PRO A 66 6.39 -4.07 0.13
CA PRO A 66 5.90 -5.37 -0.32
C PRO A 66 4.89 -5.29 -1.48
N PHE A 67 4.00 -4.29 -1.47
CA PHE A 67 3.01 -4.09 -2.54
C PHE A 67 3.67 -3.63 -3.84
N ILE A 68 4.63 -2.71 -3.75
CA ILE A 68 5.44 -2.24 -4.89
C ILE A 68 6.22 -3.42 -5.49
N THR A 69 6.89 -4.20 -4.64
CA THR A 69 7.70 -5.36 -5.06
C THR A 69 6.84 -6.42 -5.75
N ARG A 70 5.64 -6.69 -5.20
CA ARG A 70 4.71 -7.64 -5.80
C ARG A 70 4.24 -7.16 -7.18
N LEU A 71 3.81 -5.92 -7.32
CA LEU A 71 3.35 -5.39 -8.61
C LEU A 71 4.49 -5.38 -9.66
N ALA A 72 5.71 -5.01 -9.25
CA ALA A 72 6.88 -5.07 -10.13
C ALA A 72 7.20 -6.51 -10.56
N THR A 73 7.00 -7.50 -9.67
CA THR A 73 7.13 -8.93 -9.99
C THR A 73 6.10 -9.35 -11.03
N GLU A 74 4.83 -9.02 -10.85
CA GLU A 74 3.76 -9.34 -11.82
C GLU A 74 4.05 -8.71 -13.19
N LEU A 75 4.56 -7.46 -13.22
CA LEU A 75 4.99 -6.80 -14.46
C LEU A 75 6.19 -7.48 -15.12
N SER A 76 7.04 -8.13 -14.35
CA SER A 76 8.18 -8.88 -14.87
C SER A 76 7.75 -10.24 -15.43
N VAL A 77 6.72 -10.86 -14.86
CA VAL A 77 6.12 -12.12 -15.34
C VAL A 77 5.32 -11.87 -16.63
N HIS A 78 4.49 -10.82 -16.65
CA HIS A 78 3.62 -10.46 -17.77
C HIS A 78 4.22 -9.32 -18.60
N GLN A 79 5.44 -9.52 -19.12
CA GLN A 79 6.26 -8.44 -19.72
C GLN A 79 5.52 -7.57 -20.74
N ASN A 80 4.77 -8.20 -21.65
CA ASN A 80 4.09 -7.52 -22.75
C ASN A 80 2.62 -7.18 -22.46
N ASP A 81 1.95 -7.91 -21.55
CA ASP A 81 0.54 -7.68 -21.25
C ASP A 81 0.38 -7.11 -19.82
N GLY A 82 0.64 -5.82 -19.69
CA GLY A 82 0.56 -5.14 -18.40
C GLY A 82 -0.85 -5.12 -17.81
N LEU A 83 -1.91 -5.24 -18.62
CA LEU A 83 -3.27 -5.40 -18.10
C LEU A 83 -3.42 -6.75 -17.37
N GLN A 84 -2.86 -7.83 -17.91
CA GLN A 84 -2.83 -9.11 -17.23
C GLN A 84 -2.01 -9.04 -15.93
N ALA A 85 -0.89 -8.30 -15.91
CA ALA A 85 -0.12 -8.06 -14.68
C ALA A 85 -0.98 -7.43 -13.58
N LEU A 86 -1.75 -6.38 -13.91
CA LEU A 86 -2.66 -5.74 -12.96
C LEU A 86 -3.74 -6.73 -12.49
N LYS A 87 -4.31 -7.52 -13.39
CA LYS A 87 -5.33 -8.52 -13.03
C LYS A 87 -4.78 -9.54 -12.04
N SER A 88 -3.61 -10.12 -12.32
CA SER A 88 -2.95 -11.08 -11.42
C SER A 88 -2.65 -10.45 -10.05
N TYR A 89 -2.12 -9.22 -10.05
CA TYR A 89 -1.81 -8.47 -8.85
C TYR A 89 -3.05 -8.23 -7.96
N TYR A 90 -4.12 -7.65 -8.53
CA TYR A 90 -5.32 -7.30 -7.76
C TYR A 90 -6.13 -8.54 -7.34
N ALA A 91 -6.20 -9.57 -8.18
CA ALA A 91 -6.83 -10.84 -7.77
C ALA A 91 -6.11 -11.43 -6.55
N GLY A 92 -4.78 -11.36 -6.52
CA GLY A 92 -3.99 -11.78 -5.36
C GLY A 92 -4.29 -10.96 -4.10
N LEU A 93 -4.45 -9.65 -4.22
CA LEU A 93 -4.85 -8.79 -3.09
C LEU A 93 -6.26 -9.10 -2.58
N ILE A 94 -7.22 -9.33 -3.48
CA ILE A 94 -8.60 -9.68 -3.13
C ILE A 94 -8.65 -10.99 -2.34
N ASN A 95 -7.94 -12.02 -2.80
CA ASN A 95 -7.86 -13.31 -2.13
C ASN A 95 -7.26 -13.18 -0.72
N GLU A 96 -6.25 -12.32 -0.55
CA GLU A 96 -5.62 -12.10 0.76
C GLU A 96 -6.58 -11.46 1.75
N VAL A 97 -7.29 -10.40 1.37
CA VAL A 97 -8.23 -9.73 2.30
C VAL A 97 -9.43 -10.61 2.63
N GLU A 98 -9.87 -11.48 1.73
CA GLU A 98 -10.90 -12.48 2.01
C GLU A 98 -10.38 -13.49 3.05
N SER A 99 -9.14 -13.98 2.88
CA SER A 99 -8.51 -14.93 3.80
C SER A 99 -8.28 -14.39 5.22
N THR A 100 -8.18 -13.06 5.38
CA THR A 100 -8.05 -12.40 6.68
C THR A 100 -9.40 -11.97 7.28
N ASN A 101 -10.51 -12.47 6.76
CA ASN A 101 -11.88 -12.13 7.18
C ASN A 101 -12.14 -10.61 7.10
N PHE A 102 -11.75 -10.00 5.97
CA PHE A 102 -11.90 -8.57 5.68
C PHE A 102 -11.21 -7.65 6.70
N LYS A 103 -10.37 -8.22 7.58
CA LYS A 103 -9.53 -7.44 8.49
C LYS A 103 -8.36 -6.89 7.71
N GLY A 104 -8.17 -5.60 7.83
CA GLY A 104 -7.15 -4.87 7.10
C GLY A 104 -7.74 -3.66 6.40
N GLY A 105 -7.01 -3.16 5.41
CA GLY A 105 -7.30 -1.92 4.70
C GLY A 105 -5.99 -1.32 4.19
N CYS A 106 -6.03 -0.07 3.76
CA CYS A 106 -4.82 0.65 3.42
C CYS A 106 -4.29 1.45 4.62
N LEU A 107 -3.12 1.09 5.15
CA LEU A 107 -2.47 1.90 6.19
C LEU A 107 -2.18 3.32 5.67
N LEU A 108 -1.72 3.45 4.42
CA LEU A 108 -1.48 4.77 3.83
C LEU A 108 -2.76 5.59 3.79
N GLY A 109 -3.90 4.98 3.41
CA GLY A 109 -5.22 5.63 3.43
C GLY A 109 -5.58 6.18 4.81
N ASN A 110 -5.38 5.39 5.87
CA ASN A 110 -5.60 5.84 7.25
C ASN A 110 -4.67 7.03 7.60
N LEU A 111 -3.36 6.90 7.32
CA LEU A 111 -2.37 7.93 7.68
C LEU A 111 -2.55 9.23 6.90
N ILE A 112 -3.00 9.19 5.64
CA ILE A 112 -3.31 10.39 4.85
C ILE A 112 -4.37 11.23 5.57
N GLY A 113 -5.41 10.60 6.12
CA GLY A 113 -6.48 11.28 6.83
C GLY A 113 -6.10 11.80 8.21
N GLU A 114 -5.09 11.20 8.87
CA GLU A 114 -4.71 11.56 10.24
C GLU A 114 -3.55 12.54 10.33
N ILE A 115 -2.53 12.39 9.46
CA ILE A 115 -1.26 13.13 9.59
C ILE A 115 -0.81 13.81 8.30
N GLY A 116 -1.57 13.70 7.22
CA GLY A 116 -1.23 14.27 5.92
C GLY A 116 -1.11 15.79 5.92
N ASP A 117 -1.78 16.48 6.84
CA ASP A 117 -1.76 17.94 6.99
C ASP A 117 -1.03 18.44 8.25
N THR A 118 -0.69 17.55 9.20
CA THR A 118 -0.02 17.92 10.45
C THR A 118 1.49 17.63 10.51
N SER A 119 2.01 16.79 9.60
CA SER A 119 3.44 16.41 9.56
C SER A 119 3.99 16.49 8.14
N GLU A 120 4.88 17.45 7.88
CA GLU A 120 5.49 17.62 6.55
C GLU A 120 6.36 16.41 6.15
N ALA A 121 7.05 15.80 7.11
CA ALA A 121 7.86 14.62 6.86
C ALA A 121 7.00 13.42 6.44
N CYS A 122 5.93 13.13 7.17
CA CYS A 122 5.00 12.06 6.81
C CYS A 122 4.25 12.37 5.51
N ARG A 123 3.84 13.62 5.29
CA ARG A 123 3.18 14.05 4.04
C ARG A 123 4.06 13.77 2.82
N LYS A 124 5.35 14.12 2.87
CA LYS A 124 6.30 13.81 1.80
C LYS A 124 6.44 12.31 1.58
N ALA A 125 6.64 11.55 2.66
CA ALA A 125 6.76 10.09 2.57
C ALA A 125 5.51 9.42 1.96
N LEU A 126 4.31 9.87 2.35
CA LEU A 126 3.05 9.39 1.77
C LEU A 126 2.93 9.73 0.29
N LEU A 127 3.26 10.96 -0.11
CA LEU A 127 3.23 11.37 -1.52
C LEU A 127 4.20 10.54 -2.38
N ASP A 128 5.42 10.34 -1.89
CA ASP A 128 6.44 9.56 -2.60
C ASP A 128 6.04 8.07 -2.70
N ALA A 129 5.47 7.51 -1.63
CA ALA A 129 4.97 6.14 -1.60
C ALA A 129 3.82 5.93 -2.60
N ILE A 130 2.83 6.84 -2.61
CA ILE A 130 1.71 6.81 -3.56
C ILE A 130 2.25 6.95 -4.98
N SER A 131 3.12 7.92 -5.23
CA SER A 131 3.70 8.16 -6.55
C SER A 131 4.44 6.92 -7.08
N ARG A 132 5.31 6.30 -6.27
CA ARG A 132 6.03 5.08 -6.68
C ARG A 132 5.08 3.94 -7.02
N TYR A 133 4.02 3.76 -6.24
CA TYR A 133 3.05 2.70 -6.46
C TYR A 133 2.19 2.95 -7.71
N THR A 134 1.65 4.17 -7.88
CA THR A 134 0.83 4.53 -9.04
C THR A 134 1.64 4.59 -10.34
N ASN A 135 2.93 4.92 -10.29
CA ASN A 135 3.81 4.87 -11.47
C ASN A 135 3.93 3.45 -12.05
N LEU A 136 3.96 2.40 -11.21
CA LEU A 136 3.96 1.01 -11.69
C LEU A 136 2.63 0.64 -12.36
N GLN A 137 1.50 1.13 -11.85
CA GLN A 137 0.21 0.92 -12.50
C GLN A 137 0.13 1.65 -13.85
N GLN A 138 0.65 2.88 -13.90
CA GLN A 138 0.76 3.63 -15.16
C GLN A 138 1.63 2.87 -16.17
N GLU A 139 2.76 2.32 -15.75
CA GLU A 139 3.64 1.51 -16.59
C GLU A 139 2.89 0.28 -17.13
N ALA A 140 2.16 -0.43 -16.27
CA ALA A 140 1.35 -1.58 -16.65
C ALA A 140 0.30 -1.22 -17.73
N LEU A 141 -0.41 -0.11 -17.53
CA LEU A 141 -1.40 0.38 -18.48
C LEU A 141 -0.77 0.81 -19.80
N LEU A 142 0.41 1.45 -19.77
CA LEU A 142 1.15 1.83 -20.98
C LEU A 142 1.60 0.59 -21.78
N ARG A 143 2.07 -0.46 -21.10
CA ARG A 143 2.38 -1.75 -21.75
C ARG A 143 1.14 -2.36 -22.38
N GLY A 144 0.00 -2.34 -21.67
CA GLY A 144 -1.29 -2.78 -22.21
C GLY A 144 -1.74 -1.97 -23.44
N GLN A 145 -1.47 -0.66 -23.47
CA GLN A 145 -1.75 0.19 -24.64
C GLN A 145 -0.89 -0.20 -25.83
N ASN A 146 0.41 -0.43 -25.62
CA ASN A 146 1.32 -0.88 -26.67
C ASN A 146 1.00 -2.29 -27.18
N HIS A 147 0.51 -3.16 -26.30
CA HIS A 147 0.06 -4.51 -26.63
C HIS A 147 -1.31 -4.55 -27.33
N GLY A 148 -2.12 -3.51 -27.17
CA GLY A 148 -3.49 -3.44 -27.69
C GLY A 148 -4.54 -4.06 -26.77
N SER A 149 -4.20 -4.42 -25.53
CA SER A 149 -5.17 -4.91 -24.53
C SER A 149 -5.87 -3.77 -23.77
N VAL A 150 -5.32 -2.54 -23.82
CA VAL A 150 -5.84 -1.35 -23.14
C VAL A 150 -6.14 -0.24 -24.15
N ARG A 151 -7.27 0.45 -23.97
CA ARG A 151 -7.69 1.60 -24.79
C ARG A 151 -6.66 2.73 -24.81
N THR A 152 -6.59 3.44 -25.93
CA THR A 152 -5.60 4.50 -26.18
C THR A 152 -6.18 5.91 -26.23
N ASP A 153 -7.51 6.07 -26.15
CA ASP A 153 -8.20 7.36 -26.10
C ASP A 153 -8.15 8.04 -24.71
N ARG A 154 -7.46 7.41 -23.74
CA ARG A 154 -7.23 7.92 -22.38
C ARG A 154 -5.75 7.74 -22.03
N SER A 155 -5.21 8.67 -21.23
CA SER A 155 -3.81 8.56 -20.79
C SER A 155 -3.67 7.46 -19.73
N ALA A 156 -2.59 6.67 -19.82
CA ALA A 156 -2.25 5.65 -18.84
C ALA A 156 -2.16 6.24 -17.41
N LYS A 157 -1.66 7.48 -17.29
CA LYS A 157 -1.62 8.20 -16.01
C LYS A 157 -3.02 8.40 -15.42
N SER A 158 -3.96 8.94 -16.19
CA SER A 158 -5.32 9.19 -15.69
C SER A 158 -6.04 7.90 -15.31
N MET A 159 -5.79 6.81 -16.03
CA MET A 159 -6.34 5.50 -15.72
C MET A 159 -5.71 4.89 -14.45
N ALA A 160 -4.40 5.08 -14.24
CA ALA A 160 -3.72 4.65 -13.01
C ALA A 160 -4.24 5.42 -11.78
N ASP A 161 -4.41 6.73 -11.90
CA ASP A 161 -5.00 7.57 -10.83
C ASP A 161 -6.42 7.10 -10.51
N LEU A 162 -7.25 6.85 -11.54
CA LEU A 162 -8.61 6.31 -11.37
C LEU A 162 -8.61 4.95 -10.68
N LEU A 163 -7.73 4.03 -11.09
CA LEU A 163 -7.60 2.70 -10.49
C LEU A 163 -7.22 2.79 -9.02
N SER A 164 -6.20 3.59 -8.69
CA SER A 164 -5.77 3.82 -7.31
C SER A 164 -6.89 4.40 -6.44
N ASN A 165 -7.57 5.43 -6.92
CA ASN A 165 -8.65 6.10 -6.17
C ASN A 165 -9.85 5.16 -5.94
N SER A 166 -10.28 4.45 -6.98
CA SER A 166 -11.39 3.50 -6.90
C SER A 166 -11.07 2.33 -5.98
N TRP A 167 -9.85 1.80 -6.04
CA TRP A 167 -9.39 0.74 -5.15
C TRP A 167 -9.40 1.17 -3.68
N GLN A 168 -8.91 2.37 -3.37
CA GLN A 168 -8.95 2.91 -2.00
C GLN A 168 -10.39 3.07 -1.50
N GLY A 169 -11.30 3.60 -2.33
CA GLY A 169 -12.71 3.71 -1.99
C GLY A 169 -13.37 2.35 -1.73
N ALA A 170 -13.04 1.35 -2.55
CA ALA A 170 -13.57 0.00 -2.38
C ALA A 170 -13.03 -0.71 -1.13
N LEU A 171 -11.76 -0.48 -0.74
CA LEU A 171 -11.22 -0.97 0.53
C LEU A 171 -11.95 -0.38 1.74
N LEU A 172 -12.37 0.88 1.68
CA LEU A 172 -13.18 1.50 2.74
C LEU A 172 -14.56 0.85 2.83
N ARG A 173 -15.22 0.61 1.68
CA ARG A 173 -16.53 -0.06 1.64
C ARG A 173 -16.46 -1.51 2.10
N MET A 174 -15.44 -2.26 1.67
CA MET A 174 -15.19 -3.64 2.09
C MET A 174 -15.18 -3.79 3.62
N LYS A 175 -14.57 -2.85 4.34
CA LYS A 175 -14.55 -2.85 5.82
C LYS A 175 -15.94 -2.79 6.44
N VAL A 176 -16.85 -1.97 5.90
CA VAL A 176 -18.19 -1.78 6.45
C VAL A 176 -19.13 -2.89 5.98
N GLU A 177 -19.03 -3.27 4.71
CA GLU A 177 -19.86 -4.30 4.10
C GLU A 177 -19.44 -5.71 4.49
N GLN A 178 -18.25 -5.89 5.08
CA GLN A 178 -17.66 -7.19 5.44
C GLN A 178 -17.69 -8.15 4.26
N SER A 179 -17.29 -7.65 3.09
CA SER A 179 -17.41 -8.34 1.81
C SER A 179 -16.39 -7.81 0.81
N ILE A 180 -15.84 -8.70 -0.02
CA ILE A 180 -14.96 -8.33 -1.15
C ILE A 180 -15.73 -7.81 -2.37
N GLU A 181 -17.06 -7.82 -2.37
CA GLU A 181 -17.89 -7.37 -3.50
C GLU A 181 -17.51 -5.97 -4.03
N PRO A 182 -17.24 -4.94 -3.21
CA PRO A 182 -16.78 -3.64 -3.72
C PRO A 182 -15.45 -3.73 -4.47
N LEU A 183 -14.53 -4.61 -4.04
CA LEU A 183 -13.24 -4.80 -4.71
C LEU A 183 -13.41 -5.53 -6.04
N ASN A 184 -14.24 -6.59 -6.06
CA ASN A 184 -14.60 -7.31 -7.29
C ASN A 184 -15.27 -6.40 -8.31
N ALA A 185 -16.15 -5.49 -7.86
CA ALA A 185 -16.80 -4.52 -8.73
C ALA A 185 -15.77 -3.57 -9.37
N VAL A 186 -14.87 -2.96 -8.59
CA VAL A 186 -13.81 -2.10 -9.14
C VAL A 186 -12.91 -2.86 -10.10
N PHE A 187 -12.53 -4.09 -9.75
CA PHE A 187 -11.72 -4.95 -10.61
C PHE A 187 -12.40 -5.17 -11.97
N LYS A 188 -13.66 -5.61 -11.95
CA LYS A 188 -14.44 -5.91 -13.14
C LYS A 188 -14.67 -4.66 -13.99
N ASP A 189 -15.22 -3.61 -13.38
CA ASP A 189 -15.65 -2.41 -14.10
C ASP A 189 -14.47 -1.65 -14.71
N LEU A 190 -13.29 -1.68 -14.06
CA LEU A 190 -12.10 -1.02 -14.59
C LEU A 190 -11.27 -1.94 -15.48
N LEU A 191 -10.82 -3.10 -14.99
CA LEU A 191 -9.83 -3.94 -15.69
C LEU A 191 -10.46 -4.87 -16.75
N ASP A 192 -11.73 -5.25 -16.60
CA ASP A 192 -12.44 -6.14 -17.54
C ASP A 192 -13.40 -5.40 -18.48
N ASP A 193 -13.66 -4.12 -18.22
CA ASP A 193 -14.53 -3.28 -19.06
C ASP A 193 -13.85 -1.96 -19.44
N TYR A 194 -13.88 -0.94 -18.56
CA TYR A 194 -13.55 0.44 -18.92
C TYR A 194 -12.15 0.64 -19.52
N PHE A 195 -11.13 -0.13 -19.11
CA PHE A 195 -9.77 -0.02 -19.64
C PHE A 195 -9.52 -0.80 -20.93
N LYS A 196 -10.35 -1.76 -21.30
CA LYS A 196 -10.09 -2.59 -22.50
C LYS A 196 -10.18 -1.77 -23.78
N ALA A 197 -9.37 -2.17 -24.77
CA ALA A 197 -9.38 -1.59 -26.12
C ALA A 197 -10.65 -1.92 -26.91
#